data_AF-A0A0F9BA57-F1
#
_entry.id   AF-A0A0F9BA57-F1
#
_cell.length_a   1.000
_cell.length_b   1.000
_cell.length_c   1.000
_cell.angle_alpha   90.00
_cell.angle_beta   90.00
_cell.angle_gamma   90.00
#
_symmetry.space_group_name_H-M   'P 1'
#
loop_
_entity.id
_entity.type
_entity.pdbx_description
1 polymer ?
#
loop_
_entity_poly.entity_id
_entity_poly.type
_entity_poly.pdbx_seq_one_letter_code
_entity_poly.pdbx_strand_id
1 'polypeptide(L)'
;MALKRTKLDIVFSNLIRERSEWHCERCKKYYPVGHRQGLDCSHFFGRRHRSTRWFPNGAAAHCRGCHQHLGSNPIEFSAWIRTQLGDTAFDELQLRHNRVAKYTRPDLEEMYQHYKAQLKYMERRRKQGETGWLEFVAWD
;
A
#
# COMPACT_ATOMS: atom_id res chain seq x y z
N MET A 1 4.45 4.13 21.16
CA MET A 1 3.11 3.48 21.18
C MET A 1 2.70 3.15 19.75
N ALA A 2 2.25 1.93 19.46
CA ALA A 2 1.84 1.55 18.11
C ALA A 2 0.52 2.26 17.74
N LEU A 3 0.48 2.89 16.55
CA LEU A 3 -0.75 3.48 16.01
C LEU A 3 -1.82 2.40 15.81
N LYS A 4 -3.00 2.62 16.41
CA LYS A 4 -4.17 1.75 16.22
C LYS A 4 -4.59 1.76 14.75
N ARG A 5 -4.88 0.57 14.21
CA ARG A 5 -5.36 0.38 12.84
C ARG A 5 -6.84 0.78 12.77
N THR A 6 -7.17 1.64 11.82
CA THR A 6 -8.54 2.12 11.53
C THR A 6 -9.19 1.31 10.40
N LYS A 7 -10.50 1.51 10.15
CA LYS A 7 -11.17 0.89 8.99
C LYS A 7 -10.56 1.30 7.65
N LEU A 8 -10.05 2.53 7.55
CA LEU A 8 -9.35 3.04 6.37
C LEU A 8 -8.01 2.33 6.16
N ASP A 9 -7.25 2.09 7.23
CA ASP A 9 -6.01 1.29 7.14
C ASP A 9 -6.29 -0.17 6.76
N ILE A 10 -7.47 -0.69 7.11
CA ILE A 10 -7.85 -2.05 6.74
C ILE A 10 -8.09 -2.14 5.23
N VAL A 11 -8.94 -1.26 4.69
CA VAL A 11 -9.28 -1.27 3.26
C VAL A 11 -8.06 -0.94 2.39
N PHE A 12 -7.26 0.04 2.78
CA PHE A 12 -6.04 0.40 2.04
C PHE A 12 -5.03 -0.75 2.02
N SER A 13 -4.83 -1.42 3.16
CA SER A 13 -3.97 -2.62 3.22
C SER A 13 -4.51 -3.78 2.39
N ASN A 14 -5.81 -3.90 2.17
CA ASN A 14 -6.37 -4.91 1.27
C ASN A 14 -6.12 -4.53 -0.18
N LEU A 15 -6.30 -3.27 -0.57
CA LEU A 15 -5.97 -2.77 -1.92
C LEU A 15 -4.52 -3.05 -2.31
N ILE A 16 -3.57 -2.71 -1.44
CA ILE A 16 -2.14 -2.95 -1.68
C ILE A 16 -1.83 -4.44 -1.85
N ARG A 17 -2.51 -5.32 -1.14
CA ARG A 17 -2.30 -6.77 -1.28
C ARG A 17 -3.01 -7.32 -2.51
N GLU A 18 -4.21 -6.84 -2.80
CA GLU A 18 -4.99 -7.24 -3.96
C GLU A 18 -4.33 -6.80 -5.27
N ARG A 19 -3.71 -5.61 -5.34
CA ARG A 19 -3.01 -5.14 -6.56
C ARG A 19 -1.90 -6.07 -6.99
N SER A 20 -1.18 -6.64 -6.01
CA SER A 20 -0.07 -7.57 -6.22
C SER A 20 -0.50 -9.02 -6.45
N GLU A 21 -1.81 -9.27 -6.58
CA GLU A 21 -2.38 -10.62 -6.58
C GLU A 21 -1.91 -11.44 -5.36
N TRP A 22 -1.75 -10.76 -4.22
CA TRP A 22 -1.26 -11.34 -2.97
C TRP A 22 0.12 -12.02 -3.07
N HIS A 23 0.97 -11.51 -3.95
CA HIS A 23 2.38 -11.85 -3.99
C HIS A 23 3.20 -10.80 -3.22
N CYS A 24 4.26 -11.23 -2.54
CA CYS A 24 5.26 -10.30 -2.04
C CYS A 24 5.92 -9.57 -3.23
N GLU A 25 5.84 -8.25 -3.27
CA GLU A 25 6.38 -7.45 -4.37
C GLU A 25 7.92 -7.57 -4.48
N ARG A 26 8.62 -7.92 -3.40
CA ARG A 26 10.07 -8.18 -3.40
C ARG A 26 10.45 -9.62 -3.76
N CYS A 27 10.04 -10.61 -2.96
CA CYS A 27 10.46 -12.01 -3.15
C CYS A 27 9.51 -12.85 -4.02
N LYS A 28 8.42 -12.25 -4.53
CA LYS A 28 7.41 -12.88 -5.40
C LYS A 28 6.71 -14.11 -4.81
N LYS A 29 6.86 -14.38 -3.52
CA LYS A 29 6.13 -15.46 -2.84
C LYS A 29 4.63 -15.18 -2.85
N TYR A 30 3.84 -16.12 -3.37
CA TYR A 30 2.38 -16.11 -3.30
C TYR A 30 1.87 -16.46 -1.90
N TYR A 31 0.79 -15.81 -1.46
CA TYR A 31 0.12 -16.09 -0.19
C TYR A 31 -1.33 -16.49 -0.45
N PRO A 32 -1.70 -17.77 -0.47
CA PRO A 32 -3.06 -18.21 -0.80
C PRO A 32 -4.10 -17.85 0.28
N VAL A 33 -5.37 -18.00 -0.06
CA VAL A 33 -6.49 -17.92 0.90
C VAL A 33 -6.20 -18.83 2.11
N GLY A 34 -6.48 -18.35 3.32
CA GLY A 34 -6.09 -18.99 4.58
C GLY A 34 -4.71 -18.55 5.11
N HIS A 35 -3.79 -18.15 4.23
CA HIS A 35 -2.43 -17.68 4.61
C HIS A 35 -2.18 -16.19 4.35
N ARG A 36 -3.21 -15.44 3.93
CA ARG A 36 -3.14 -14.00 3.61
C ARG A 36 -2.55 -13.13 4.74
N GLN A 37 -2.59 -13.58 5.99
CA GLN A 37 -2.01 -12.85 7.14
C GLN A 37 -0.47 -12.80 7.12
N GLY A 38 0.20 -13.65 6.32
CA GLY A 38 1.65 -13.61 6.14
C GLY A 38 2.15 -12.48 5.22
N LEU A 39 1.23 -11.76 4.58
CA LEU A 39 1.49 -10.62 3.69
C LEU A 39 0.96 -9.33 4.32
N ASP A 40 1.86 -8.36 4.50
CA ASP A 40 1.61 -7.06 5.11
C ASP A 40 1.55 -5.95 4.06
N CYS A 41 0.90 -4.83 4.42
CA CYS A 41 1.05 -3.54 3.74
C CYS A 41 2.27 -2.81 4.33
N SER A 42 3.41 -2.96 3.68
CA SER A 42 4.66 -2.31 4.05
C SER A 42 4.65 -0.87 3.54
N HIS A 43 4.71 0.08 4.46
CA HIS A 43 4.78 1.50 4.10
C HIS A 43 6.25 1.92 4.00
N PHE A 44 6.61 2.65 2.95
CA PHE A 44 7.96 3.21 2.81
C PHE A 44 8.18 4.30 3.87
N PHE A 45 7.29 5.28 3.92
CA PHE A 45 7.22 6.23 5.01
C PHE A 45 6.25 5.74 6.08
N GLY A 46 6.69 5.74 7.33
CA GLY A 46 5.90 5.20 8.44
C GLY A 46 4.50 5.81 8.54
N ARG A 47 3.53 5.03 9.04
CA ARG A 47 2.09 5.37 9.14
C ARG A 47 1.76 6.66 9.90
N ARG A 48 2.72 7.31 10.56
CA ARG A 48 2.56 8.65 11.16
C ARG A 48 2.44 9.75 10.10
N HIS A 49 3.00 9.55 8.91
CA HIS A 49 3.00 10.53 7.83
C HIS A 49 1.70 10.41 7.02
N ARG A 50 0.70 11.21 7.38
CA ARG A 50 -0.66 11.14 6.81
C ARG A 50 -0.69 11.44 5.31
N SER A 51 0.23 12.24 4.79
CA SER A 51 0.33 12.57 3.36
C SER A 51 0.63 11.35 2.50
N THR A 52 1.35 10.35 3.02
CA THR A 52 1.72 9.13 2.26
C THR A 52 1.10 7.85 2.81
N ARG A 53 0.45 7.90 3.98
CA ARG A 53 -0.09 6.72 4.67
C ARG A 53 -1.08 5.92 3.83
N TRP A 54 -1.91 6.60 3.04
CA TRP A 54 -2.89 5.98 2.17
C TRP A 54 -2.66 6.36 0.70
N PHE A 55 -1.41 6.68 0.35
CA PHE A 55 -1.03 6.95 -1.04
C PHE A 55 -0.45 5.68 -1.66
N PRO A 56 -0.96 5.21 -2.83
CA PRO A 56 -0.59 3.90 -3.39
C PRO A 56 0.92 3.71 -3.60
N ASN A 57 1.63 4.73 -4.09
CA ASN A 57 3.08 4.65 -4.33
C ASN A 57 3.90 4.64 -3.03
N GLY A 58 3.30 5.01 -1.89
CA GLY A 58 3.95 4.99 -0.58
C GLY A 58 3.91 3.64 0.13
N ALA A 59 3.29 2.63 -0.47
CA ALA A 59 3.13 1.31 0.12
C ALA A 59 3.28 0.16 -0.88
N ALA A 60 3.66 -1.01 -0.36
CA ALA A 60 3.82 -2.24 -1.12
C ALA A 60 3.42 -3.47 -0.30
N ALA A 61 3.02 -4.55 -0.97
CA ALA A 61 2.73 -5.84 -0.36
C ALA A 61 4.04 -6.59 -0.10
N HIS A 62 4.40 -6.76 1.18
CA HIS A 62 5.61 -7.50 1.56
C HIS A 62 5.30 -8.61 2.55
N CYS A 63 5.96 -9.76 2.39
CA CYS A 63 5.94 -10.77 3.44
C CYS A 63 6.65 -10.25 4.70
N ARG A 64 6.37 -10.85 5.85
CA ARG A 64 6.97 -10.46 7.14
C ARG A 64 8.49 -10.29 7.08
N GLY A 65 9.19 -11.24 6.45
CA GLY A 65 10.65 -11.19 6.31
C GLY A 65 11.14 -10.04 5.43
N CYS A 66 10.54 -9.84 4.25
CA CYS A 66 10.90 -8.71 3.37
C CYS A 66 10.52 -7.37 3.99
N HIS A 67 9.39 -7.29 4.68
CA HIS A 67 8.93 -6.10 5.38
C HIS A 67 9.93 -5.70 6.48
N GLN A 68 10.35 -6.65 7.32
CA GLN A 68 11.34 -6.40 8.36
C GLN A 68 12.71 -6.02 7.79
N HIS A 69 13.17 -6.75 6.76
CA HIS A 69 14.44 -6.49 6.09
C HIS A 69 14.49 -5.07 5.52
N LEU A 70 13.54 -4.71 4.66
CA LEU A 70 13.48 -3.37 4.05
C LEU A 70 13.27 -2.28 5.11
N GLY A 71 12.41 -2.53 6.10
CA GLY A 71 12.17 -1.57 7.19
C GLY A 71 13.39 -1.30 8.08
N SER A 72 14.34 -2.23 8.14
CA SER A 72 15.61 -2.07 8.87
C SER A 72 16.75 -1.55 7.99
N ASN A 73 16.57 -1.53 6.66
CA ASN A 73 17.57 -1.15 5.67
C ASN A 73 17.02 -0.02 4.77
N PRO A 74 16.93 1.23 5.26
CA PRO A 74 16.25 2.33 4.55
C PRO A 74 16.90 2.70 3.22
N ILE A 75 18.22 2.53 3.06
CA ILE A 75 18.91 2.75 1.78
C ILE A 75 18.45 1.72 0.74
N GLU A 76 18.41 0.44 1.11
CA GLU A 76 17.90 -0.62 0.23
C GLU A 76 16.42 -0.41 -0.08
N PHE A 77 15.63 0.00 0.90
CA PHE A 77 14.20 0.26 0.67
C PHE A 77 14.00 1.44 -0.28
N SER A 78 14.79 2.51 -0.15
CA SER A 78 14.74 3.65 -1.07
C SER A 78 15.10 3.24 -2.48
N ALA A 79 16.18 2.46 -2.65
CA ALA A 79 16.58 1.91 -3.95
C ALA A 79 15.50 0.99 -4.54
N TRP A 80 14.89 0.13 -3.71
CA TRP A 80 13.82 -0.76 -4.14
C TRP A 80 12.60 0.01 -4.65
N ILE A 81 12.11 0.99 -3.89
CA ILE A 81 10.97 1.84 -4.30
C ILE A 81 11.31 2.57 -5.60
N ARG A 82 12.51 3.16 -5.70
CA ARG A 82 12.98 3.86 -6.91
C ARG A 82 12.95 2.96 -8.13
N THR A 83 13.37 1.70 -7.99
CA THR A 83 13.28 0.69 -9.06
C THR A 83 11.83 0.34 -9.41
N GLN A 84 10.90 0.34 -8.45
CA GLN A 84 9.49 0.04 -8.74
C GLN A 84 8.74 1.21 -9.40
N LEU A 85 9.03 2.45 -9.00
CA LEU A 85 8.29 3.64 -9.44
C LEU A 85 8.96 4.41 -10.58
N GLY A 86 10.29 4.28 -10.71
CA GLY A 86 11.11 5.22 -11.49
C GLY A 86 11.44 6.49 -10.71
N ASP A 87 12.42 7.25 -11.22
CA ASP A 87 12.97 8.42 -10.54
C ASP A 87 11.94 9.53 -10.31
N THR A 88 11.18 9.90 -11.34
CA THR A 88 10.18 10.97 -11.27
C THR A 88 9.13 10.71 -10.19
N ALA A 89 8.52 9.52 -10.20
CA ALA A 89 7.48 9.17 -9.24
C ALA A 89 8.04 8.97 -7.82
N PHE A 90 9.32 8.58 -7.69
CA PHE A 90 10.00 8.56 -6.40
C PHE A 90 10.20 9.97 -5.84
N ASP A 91 10.64 10.91 -6.67
CA ASP A 91 10.83 12.31 -6.26
C ASP A 91 9.48 12.94 -5.86
N GLU A 92 8.41 12.68 -6.61
CA GLU A 92 7.05 13.09 -6.26
C GLU A 92 6.58 12.51 -4.92
N LEU A 93 6.89 11.23 -4.66
CA LEU A 93 6.57 10.58 -3.39
C LEU A 93 7.32 11.25 -2.22
N GLN A 94 8.59 11.61 -2.42
CA GLN A 94 9.37 12.35 -1.42
C GLN A 94 8.79 13.77 -1.19
N LEU A 95 8.44 14.49 -2.26
CA LEU A 95 7.78 15.78 -2.16
C LEU A 95 6.45 15.69 -1.41
N ARG A 96 5.64 14.66 -1.71
CA ARG A 96 4.37 14.40 -1.02
C ARG A 96 4.57 14.11 0.46
N HIS A 97 5.58 13.33 0.82
CA HIS A 97 5.92 13.05 2.21
C HIS A 97 6.13 14.32 3.04
N ASN A 98 6.79 15.32 2.45
CA ASN A 98 7.09 16.60 3.10
C ASN A 98 5.86 17.52 3.23
N ARG A 99 4.71 17.17 2.65
CA ARG A 99 3.47 17.95 2.77
C ARG A 99 2.80 17.72 4.13
N VAL A 100 2.25 18.79 4.70
CA VAL A 100 1.38 18.72 5.87
C VAL A 100 -0.02 18.27 5.42
N ALA A 101 -0.38 17.03 5.75
CA ALA A 101 -1.73 16.51 5.48
C ALA A 101 -2.61 16.54 6.74
N LYS A 102 -3.64 17.38 6.72
CA LYS A 102 -4.66 17.50 7.77
C LYS A 102 -6.00 17.02 7.21
N TYR A 103 -6.33 15.75 7.41
CA TYR A 103 -7.67 15.25 7.08
C TYR A 103 -8.61 15.37 8.27
N THR A 104 -9.78 15.94 8.02
CA THR A 104 -10.93 15.99 8.90
C THR A 104 -11.61 14.61 8.99
N ARG A 105 -12.62 14.49 9.86
CA ARG A 105 -13.42 13.24 9.95
C ARG A 105 -14.18 12.95 8.64
N PRO A 106 -14.86 13.93 8.01
CA PRO A 106 -15.46 13.74 6.69
C PRO A 106 -14.46 13.27 5.63
N ASP A 107 -13.29 13.90 5.52
CA ASP A 107 -12.27 13.50 4.53
C ASP A 107 -11.85 12.03 4.68
N LEU A 108 -11.66 11.57 5.93
CA LEU A 108 -11.30 10.18 6.22
C LEU A 108 -12.44 9.21 5.90
N GLU A 109 -13.69 9.63 6.02
CA GLU A 109 -14.85 8.82 5.63
C GLU A 109 -14.95 8.73 4.11
N GLU A 110 -14.81 9.84 3.41
CA GLU A 110 -14.84 9.89 1.95
C GLU A 110 -13.72 9.01 1.35
N MET A 111 -12.49 9.17 1.83
CA MET A 111 -11.36 8.35 1.44
C MET A 111 -11.61 6.85 1.69
N TYR A 112 -12.28 6.52 2.80
CA TYR A 112 -12.68 5.13 3.08
C TYR A 112 -13.70 4.60 2.06
N GLN A 113 -14.72 5.38 1.72
CA GLN A 113 -15.73 4.96 0.74
C GLN A 113 -15.12 4.80 -0.66
N HIS A 114 -14.24 5.73 -1.07
CA HIS A 114 -13.47 5.63 -2.32
C HIS A 114 -12.67 4.33 -2.39
N TYR A 115 -11.82 4.06 -1.39
CA TYR A 115 -10.99 2.85 -1.38
C TYR A 115 -11.79 1.56 -1.22
N LYS A 116 -12.94 1.61 -0.53
CA LYS A 116 -13.87 0.47 -0.47
C LYS A 116 -14.47 0.16 -1.84
N ALA A 117 -14.83 1.19 -2.61
CA ALA A 117 -15.32 1.02 -3.98
C ALA A 117 -14.23 0.46 -4.91
N GLN A 118 -12.99 0.98 -4.82
CA GLN A 118 -11.84 0.46 -5.57
C GLN A 118 -11.57 -1.01 -5.25
N LEU A 119 -11.64 -1.42 -3.97
CA LEU A 119 -11.38 -2.80 -3.59
C LEU A 119 -12.45 -3.74 -4.17
N LYS A 120 -13.73 -3.37 -4.06
CA LYS A 120 -14.83 -4.14 -4.65
C LYS A 120 -14.68 -4.27 -6.17
N TYR A 121 -14.18 -3.23 -6.82
CA TYR A 121 -13.89 -3.24 -8.26
C TYR A 121 -12.79 -4.25 -8.60
N MET A 122 -11.66 -4.23 -7.88
CA MET A 122 -10.56 -5.18 -8.08
C MET A 122 -10.99 -6.63 -7.81
N GLU A 123 -11.71 -6.88 -6.71
CA GLU A 123 -12.22 -8.21 -6.37
C GLU A 123 -13.15 -8.76 -7.46
N ARG A 124 -13.95 -7.89 -8.09
CA ARG A 124 -14.79 -8.29 -9.24
C ARG A 124 -13.93 -8.67 -10.44
N ARG A 125 -12.90 -7.90 -10.77
CA ARG A 125 -11.96 -8.20 -11.87
C ARG A 125 -11.25 -9.54 -11.64
N ARG A 126 -10.80 -9.82 -10.41
CA ARG A 126 -10.25 -11.14 -10.04
C ARG A 126 -11.24 -12.27 -10.27
N LYS A 127 -12.50 -12.11 -9.88
CA LYS A 127 -13.55 -13.11 -10.12
C LYS A 127 -13.82 -13.34 -11.62
N GLN A 128 -13.54 -12.36 -12.45
CA GLN A 128 -13.62 -12.45 -13.91
C GLN A 128 -12.37 -13.08 -14.54
N GLY A 129 -11.39 -13.50 -13.73
CA GLY A 129 -10.19 -14.20 -14.18
C GLY A 129 -8.98 -13.30 -14.45
N GLU A 130 -9.04 -12.01 -14.12
CA GLU A 130 -7.88 -11.12 -14.28
C GLU A 130 -6.76 -11.46 -13.29
N THR A 131 -5.56 -11.69 -13.81
CA THR A 131 -4.35 -12.07 -13.05
C THR A 131 -3.29 -10.96 -13.10
N GLY A 132 -2.27 -11.06 -12.26
CA GLY A 132 -1.17 -10.10 -12.22
C GLY A 132 -1.52 -8.76 -11.57
N TRP A 133 -0.82 -7.70 -11.97
CA TRP A 133 -0.98 -6.37 -11.35
C TRP A 133 -2.33 -5.73 -11.68
N LEU A 134 -3.05 -5.29 -10.65
CA LEU A 134 -4.27 -4.50 -10.80
C LEU A 134 -4.08 -3.12 -10.18
N GLU A 135 -4.05 -2.08 -11.03
CA GLU A 135 -3.96 -0.71 -10.54
C GLU A 135 -5.30 -0.24 -9.94
N PHE A 136 -5.21 0.65 -8.93
CA PHE A 136 -6.37 1.32 -8.36
C PHE A 136 -6.11 2.83 -8.22
N VAL A 137 -7.19 3.61 -8.25
CA VAL A 137 -7.08 5.07 -8.27
C VAL A 137 -6.85 5.58 -6.84
N ALA A 138 -5.82 6.40 -6.65
CA ALA A 138 -5.61 7.15 -5.40
C ALA A 138 -6.81 8.07 -5.10
N TRP A 139 -7.07 8.38 -3.83
CA TRP A 139 -8.14 9.35 -3.50
C TRP A 139 -7.77 10.78 -3.92
N ASP A 140 -6.48 11.14 -3.85
CA ASP A 140 -5.92 12.47 -4.15
C ASP A 140 -4.55 12.42 -4.82
#